data_AF-A0A3C2C296-F1
#
_entry.id   AF-A0A3C2C296-F1
#
_cell.length_a   1.000
_cell.length_b   1.000
_cell.length_c   1.000
_cell.angle_alpha   90.00
_cell.angle_beta   90.00
_cell.angle_gamma   90.00
#
_symmetry.space_group_name_H-M   'P 1'
#
loop_
_entity.id
_entity.type
_entity.pdbx_description
1 polymer ?
#
loop_
_entity_poly.entity_id
_entity_poly.type
_entity_poly.pdbx_seq_one_letter_code
_entity_poly.pdbx_strand_id
1 'polypeptide(L)'
;MILDLLRHGEPQGGRLYRGNQDDALTEKGWQQMLDSTQNKTWDFIATSPLIRCADFAKHLSTTQHIPCQIFDDLEELGFGDWQGR
;
A
#
# COMPACT_ATOMS: atom_id res chain seq x y z
N MET A 1 17.10 -15.36 -2.44
CA MET A 1 16.20 -14.33 -1.91
C MET A 1 15.42 -13.76 -3.09
N ILE A 2 14.09 -13.74 -3.00
CA ILE A 2 13.20 -13.16 -4.02
C ILE A 2 12.53 -11.95 -3.36
N LEU A 3 12.43 -10.84 -4.10
CA LEU A 3 11.74 -9.64 -3.64
C LEU A 3 10.69 -9.26 -4.67
N ASP A 4 9.43 -9.21 -4.23
CA ASP A 4 8.33 -8.68 -5.04
C ASP A 4 8.03 -7.24 -4.61
N LEU A 5 7.82 -6.36 -5.59
CA LEU A 5 7.42 -4.98 -5.37
C LEU A 5 5.95 -4.83 -5.77
N LEU A 6 5.12 -4.45 -4.81
CA LEU A 6 3.69 -4.22 -5.02
C LEU A 6 3.37 -2.74 -4.80
N ARG A 7 2.83 -2.10 -5.83
CA ARG A 7 2.27 -0.74 -5.71
C ARG A 7 0.85 -0.83 -5.16
N HIS A 8 0.47 0.10 -4.30
CA HIS A 8 -0.90 0.21 -3.80
C HIS A 8 -1.93 0.33 -4.94
N GLY A 9 -3.15 -0.14 -4.67
CA GLY A 9 -4.28 0.02 -5.58
C GLY A 9 -4.76 1.47 -5.66
N GLU A 10 -5.86 1.69 -6.37
CA GLU A 10 -6.47 3.02 -6.52
C GLU A 10 -6.85 3.64 -5.16
N PRO A 11 -6.29 4.81 -4.78
CA PRO A 11 -6.68 5.55 -3.59
C PRO A 11 -7.92 6.43 -3.83
N GLN A 12 -8.61 6.77 -2.75
CA GLN A 12 -9.74 7.69 -2.74
C GLN A 12 -9.33 9.11 -3.17
N GLY A 13 -10.28 9.95 -3.59
CA GLY A 13 -10.00 11.33 -4.03
C GLY A 13 -9.55 11.47 -5.49
N GLY A 14 -9.43 10.37 -6.24
CA GLY A 14 -9.21 10.41 -7.69
C GLY A 14 -7.78 10.78 -8.10
N ARG A 15 -7.64 11.43 -9.25
CA ARG A 15 -6.33 11.76 -9.84
C ARG A 15 -5.85 13.11 -9.31
N LEU A 16 -4.84 13.06 -8.45
CA LEU A 16 -4.16 14.22 -7.89
C LEU A 16 -2.71 13.86 -7.52
N TYR A 17 -1.84 14.86 -7.35
CA TYR A 17 -0.52 14.67 -6.75
C TYR A 17 -0.67 14.40 -5.25
N ARG A 18 -0.65 13.12 -4.86
CA ARG A 18 -1.03 12.72 -3.50
C ARG A 18 0.09 12.87 -2.49
N GLY A 19 1.31 12.50 -2.86
CA GLY A 19 2.46 12.51 -1.95
C GLY A 19 2.15 11.71 -0.68
N ASN A 20 2.48 12.29 0.47
CA ASN A 20 2.16 11.75 1.79
C ASN A 20 0.75 12.12 2.33
N GLN A 21 -0.20 12.53 1.48
CA GLN A 21 -1.61 12.57 1.88
C GLN A 21 -2.08 11.15 2.14
N ASP A 22 -2.76 10.96 3.26
CA ASP A 22 -3.04 9.64 3.81
C ASP A 22 -4.44 9.13 3.44
N ASP A 23 -4.75 9.11 2.15
CA ASP A 23 -6.04 8.63 1.65
C ASP A 23 -6.08 7.11 1.58
N ALA A 24 -7.18 6.52 2.05
CA ALA A 24 -7.45 5.09 1.95
C ALA A 24 -7.65 4.61 0.50
N LEU A 25 -7.57 3.30 0.30
CA LEU A 25 -7.95 2.67 -0.97
C LEU A 25 -9.46 2.81 -1.24
N THR A 26 -9.82 2.90 -2.52
CA THR A 26 -11.20 2.65 -2.96
C THR A 26 -11.51 1.15 -2.88
N GLU A 27 -12.78 0.75 -2.96
CA GLU A 27 -13.16 -0.67 -3.07
C GLU A 27 -12.48 -1.34 -4.28
N LYS A 28 -12.41 -0.62 -5.40
CA LYS A 28 -11.67 -1.04 -6.59
C LYS A 28 -10.17 -1.19 -6.30
N GLY A 29 -9.58 -0.25 -5.57
CA GLY A 29 -8.19 -0.33 -5.13
C GLY A 29 -7.91 -1.57 -4.28
N TRP A 30 -8.82 -1.92 -3.37
CA TRP A 30 -8.75 -3.16 -2.61
C TRP A 30 -8.80 -4.40 -3.52
N GLN A 31 -9.73 -4.45 -4.47
CA GLN A 31 -9.82 -5.58 -5.41
C GLN A 31 -8.55 -5.74 -6.25
N GLN A 32 -7.97 -4.64 -6.73
CA GLN A 32 -6.69 -4.67 -7.47
C GLN A 32 -5.57 -5.31 -6.65
N MET A 33 -5.52 -5.03 -5.34
CA MET A 33 -4.52 -5.59 -4.43
C MET A 33 -4.76 -7.08 -4.18
N LEU A 34 -6.02 -7.48 -3.98
CA LEU A 34 -6.41 -8.88 -3.84
C LEU A 34 -6.02 -9.70 -5.09
N ASP A 35 -6.33 -9.18 -6.28
CA ASP A 35 -6.01 -9.86 -7.54
C ASP A 35 -4.49 -10.00 -7.74
N SER A 36 -3.73 -8.96 -7.39
CA SER A 36 -2.26 -8.94 -7.55
C SER A 36 -1.53 -9.90 -6.62
N THR A 37 -2.15 -10.22 -5.48
CA THR A 37 -1.60 -11.11 -4.44
C THR A 37 -2.22 -12.49 -4.43
N GLN A 38 -3.21 -12.73 -5.29
CA GLN A 38 -3.89 -14.01 -5.38
C GLN A 38 -2.90 -15.15 -5.66
N ASN A 39 -3.02 -16.24 -4.90
CA ASN A 39 -2.18 -17.44 -4.99
C ASN A 39 -0.67 -17.20 -4.82
N LYS A 40 -0.27 -16.09 -4.18
CA LYS A 40 1.12 -15.81 -3.82
C LYS A 40 1.28 -15.82 -2.30
N THR A 41 2.45 -16.19 -1.84
CA THR A 41 2.82 -16.18 -0.42
C THR A 41 4.21 -15.60 -0.24
N TRP A 42 4.43 -14.97 0.90
CA TRP A 42 5.71 -14.39 1.28
C TRP A 42 6.07 -14.82 2.70
N ASP A 43 7.33 -14.66 3.08
CA ASP A 43 7.78 -14.93 4.45
C ASP A 43 7.72 -13.66 5.33
N PHE A 44 7.63 -12.48 4.70
CA PHE A 44 7.66 -11.18 5.36
C PHE A 44 7.05 -10.09 4.48
N ILE A 45 6.39 -9.10 5.09
CA ILE A 45 5.88 -7.90 4.43
C ILE A 45 6.55 -6.65 5.01
N ALA A 46 7.15 -5.84 4.14
CA ALA A 46 7.56 -4.47 4.44
C ALA A 46 6.55 -3.50 3.81
N THR A 47 6.10 -2.50 4.54
CA THR A 47 5.11 -1.53 4.02
C THR A 47 5.41 -0.10 4.43
N SER A 48 4.94 0.83 3.60
CA SER A 48 4.86 2.27 3.90
C SER A 48 3.90 2.53 5.06
N PRO A 49 4.10 3.57 5.89
CA PRO A 49 3.15 3.95 6.94
C PRO A 49 1.80 4.41 6.40
N LEU A 50 1.73 4.84 5.14
CA LEU A 50 0.50 5.40 4.54
C LEU A 50 -0.60 4.34 4.46
N ILE A 51 -1.82 4.69 4.86
CA ILE A 51 -2.98 3.81 5.05
C ILE A 51 -3.33 3.00 3.79
N ARG A 52 -3.18 3.60 2.60
CA ARG A 52 -3.36 2.90 1.31
C ARG A 52 -2.41 1.71 1.09
N CYS A 53 -1.29 1.66 1.80
CA CYS A 53 -0.35 0.56 1.82
C CYS A 53 -0.50 -0.27 3.10
N ALA A 54 -0.50 0.39 4.26
CA ALA A 54 -0.46 -0.24 5.58
C ALA A 54 -1.69 -1.12 5.86
N ASP A 55 -2.90 -0.68 5.49
CA ASP A 55 -4.11 -1.44 5.77
C ASP A 55 -4.15 -2.76 4.98
N PHE A 56 -3.80 -2.71 3.69
CA PHE A 56 -3.75 -3.91 2.88
C PHE A 56 -2.63 -4.86 3.35
N ALA A 57 -1.45 -4.33 3.67
CA ALA A 57 -0.35 -5.11 4.22
C ALA A 57 -0.74 -5.83 5.53
N LYS A 58 -1.45 -5.15 6.42
CA LYS A 58 -1.98 -5.73 7.67
C LYS A 58 -3.02 -6.82 7.40
N HIS A 59 -3.93 -6.58 6.46
CA HIS A 59 -4.91 -7.58 6.03
C HIS A 59 -4.20 -8.84 5.49
N LEU A 60 -3.27 -8.68 4.56
CA LEU A 60 -2.54 -9.79 3.94
C LEU A 60 -1.70 -10.56 4.96
N SER A 61 -0.99 -9.85 5.84
CA SER A 61 -0.23 -10.41 6.96
C SER A 61 -1.09 -11.27 7.87
N THR A 62 -2.29 -10.79 8.21
CA THR A 62 -3.24 -11.53 9.05
C THR A 62 -3.74 -12.78 8.33
N THR A 63 -4.12 -12.65 7.06
CA THR A 63 -4.63 -13.77 6.25
C THR A 63 -3.58 -14.86 6.03
N GLN A 64 -2.32 -14.48 5.77
CA GLN A 64 -1.24 -15.42 5.50
C GLN A 64 -0.47 -15.86 6.75
N HIS A 65 -0.75 -15.25 7.91
CA HIS A 65 -0.06 -15.51 9.18
C HIS A 65 1.46 -15.24 9.11
N ILE A 66 1.84 -14.12 8.49
CA ILE A 66 3.24 -13.74 8.27
C ILE A 66 3.56 -12.39 8.91
N PRO A 67 4.81 -12.16 9.36
CA PRO A 67 5.22 -10.89 9.93
C PRO A 67 5.06 -9.72 8.95
N CYS A 68 4.65 -8.57 9.48
CA CYS A 68 4.54 -7.31 8.76
C CYS A 68 5.16 -6.19 9.58
N GLN A 69 5.97 -5.36 8.94
CA GLN A 69 6.62 -4.22 9.57
C GLN A 69 6.43 -2.97 8.72
N ILE A 70 6.16 -1.85 9.40
CA ILE A 70 6.10 -0.53 8.81
C ILE A 70 7.51 0.06 8.78
N PHE A 71 7.88 0.63 7.64
CA PHE A 71 9.14 1.35 7.46
C PHE A 71 8.82 2.78 7.00
N ASP A 72 9.10 3.76 7.85
CA ASP A 72 8.83 5.18 7.55
C ASP A 72 9.59 5.66 6.30
N ASP A 73 10.76 5.07 6.02
CA ASP A 73 11.55 5.35 4.81
C ASP A 73 10.86 4.92 3.49
N LEU A 74 9.76 4.17 3.56
CA LEU A 74 8.92 3.80 2.41
C LEU A 74 7.74 4.78 2.20
N GLU A 75 7.66 5.87 2.96
CA GLU A 75 6.67 6.94 2.72
C GLU A 75 6.89 7.60 1.35
N GLU A 76 5.80 7.85 0.63
CA GLU A 76 5.85 8.58 -0.63
C GLU A 76 6.33 10.02 -0.41
N LEU A 77 7.12 10.54 -1.34
CA LEU A 77 7.65 11.90 -1.25
C LEU A 77 6.51 12.93 -1.17
N GLY A 78 6.63 13.87 -0.23
CA GLY A 78 5.75 15.03 -0.17
C GLY A 78 5.94 15.92 -1.41
N PHE A 79 4.85 16.24 -2.11
CA PHE A 79 4.89 17.07 -3.32
C PHE A 79 4.79 18.59 -3.05
N GLY A 80 4.77 19.01 -1.78
CA GLY A 80 4.69 20.43 -1.41
C GLY A 80 3.47 21.12 -2.04
N ASP A 81 3.69 22.26 -2.69
CA ASP A 81 2.62 23.09 -3.29
C ASP A 81 1.81 22.39 -4.39
N TRP A 82 2.31 21.26 -4.90
CA TRP A 82 1.63 20.49 -5.94
C TRP A 82 0.63 19.51 -5.33
N GLN A 83 0.73 19.24 -4.02
CA GLN A 83 -0.07 18.24 -3.35
C GLN A 83 -1.57 18.59 -3.37
N GLY A 84 -2.42 17.63 -3.73
CA GLY A 84 -3.86 17.84 -3.89
C GLY A 84 -4.30 18.48 -5.21
N ARG A 85 -3.37 18.76 -6.14
CA ARG A 85 -3.66 19.28 -7.49
C ARG A 85 -3.76 18.20 -8.55
#